data_AF-A0A529X8K7-F1
#
_entry.id   AF-A0A529X8K7-F1
#
_cell.length_a   1.000
_cell.length_b   1.000
_cell.length_c   1.000
_cell.angle_alpha   90.00
_cell.angle_beta   90.00
_cell.angle_gamma   90.00
#
_symmetry.space_group_name_H-M   'P 1'
#
loop_
_entity.id
_entity.type
_entity.pdbx_description
1 polymer ?
#
loop_
_entity_poly.entity_id
_entity_poly.type
_entity_poly.pdbx_seq_one_letter_code
_entity_poly.pdbx_strand_id
1 'polypeptide(L)'
;MGAPKQTLGYPSRTDAVFALRRQGLSTAAIAAKIGIESKTVTALETSAANKRWKRRAPRPSEELGRTVIFPVDVLDALGPHAARRNMHPNNLARLIVSTVVDEKMIDAVLDDADDLEGWA
;
A
#
# COMPACT_ATOMS: atom_id res chain seq x y z
N MET A 1 -12.67 -4.00 22.33
CA MET A 1 -11.31 -3.57 22.73
C MET A 1 -11.43 -2.89 24.08
N GLY A 2 -10.63 -3.31 25.08
CA GLY A 2 -10.62 -2.66 26.40
C GLY A 2 -10.04 -1.25 26.37
N ALA A 3 -10.37 -0.44 27.37
CA ALA A 3 -9.83 0.91 27.53
C ALA A 3 -8.29 0.94 27.47
N PRO A 4 -7.68 2.02 26.92
CA PRO A 4 -6.23 2.15 26.86
C PRO A 4 -5.64 2.05 28.27
N LYS A 5 -4.72 1.10 28.46
CA LYS A 5 -4.02 0.93 29.73
C LYS A 5 -2.86 1.91 29.78
N GLN A 6 -2.85 2.76 30.79
CA GLN A 6 -1.73 3.67 31.06
C GLN A 6 -0.44 2.87 31.28
N THR A 7 0.68 3.40 30.83
CA THR A 7 1.98 2.69 30.88
C THR A 7 3.10 3.70 30.96
N LEU A 8 3.93 3.61 32.02
CA LEU A 8 5.07 4.51 32.26
C LEU A 8 4.71 6.01 32.20
N GLY A 9 3.53 6.39 32.72
CA GLY A 9 3.05 7.77 32.69
C GLY A 9 2.46 8.22 31.35
N TYR A 10 2.41 7.35 30.34
CA TYR A 10 1.75 7.63 29.07
C TYR A 10 0.28 7.15 29.08
N PRO A 11 -0.61 7.82 28.33
CA PRO A 11 -2.04 7.46 28.26
C PRO A 11 -2.30 6.04 27.76
N SER A 12 -1.42 5.50 26.91
CA SER A 12 -1.51 4.14 26.42
C SER A 12 -0.13 3.51 26.20
N ARG A 13 -0.09 2.17 26.14
CA ARG A 13 1.09 1.42 25.70
C ARG A 13 1.62 1.86 24.33
N THR A 14 0.72 2.21 23.41
CA THR A 14 1.10 2.68 22.07
C THR A 14 1.82 4.03 22.16
N ASP A 15 1.32 4.94 22.99
CA ASP A 15 1.94 6.26 23.20
C ASP A 15 3.32 6.13 23.86
N ALA A 16 3.47 5.22 24.83
CA ALA A 16 4.76 4.90 25.43
C ALA A 16 5.76 4.38 24.39
N VAL A 17 5.35 3.45 23.53
CA VAL A 17 6.19 2.93 22.44
C VAL A 17 6.65 4.06 21.50
N PHE A 18 5.73 4.92 21.04
CA PHE A 18 6.09 6.02 20.14
C PHE A 18 6.98 7.07 20.81
N ALA A 19 6.74 7.40 22.09
CA ALA A 19 7.56 8.35 22.81
C ALA A 19 9.00 7.82 22.98
N LEU A 20 9.16 6.55 23.37
CA LEU A 20 10.48 5.93 23.52
C LEU A 20 11.18 5.75 22.16
N ARG A 21 10.44 5.46 21.08
CA ARG A 21 11.00 5.40 19.74
C ARG A 21 11.54 6.75 19.27
N ARG A 22 10.83 7.85 19.55
CA ARG A 22 11.29 9.22 19.25
C ARG A 22 12.55 9.61 20.02
N GLN A 23 12.81 8.97 21.16
CA GLN A 23 14.04 9.10 21.91
C GLN A 23 15.19 8.24 21.35
N GLY A 24 14.98 7.52 20.23
CA GLY A 24 15.99 6.72 19.56
C GLY A 24 16.18 5.31 20.12
N LEU A 25 15.30 4.82 21.00
CA LEU A 25 15.44 3.49 21.58
C LEU A 25 15.14 2.39 20.53
N SER A 26 15.91 1.30 20.63
CA SER A 26 15.68 0.09 19.84
C SER A 26 14.42 -0.65 20.30
N THR A 27 13.86 -1.51 19.45
CA THR A 27 12.64 -2.28 19.78
C THR A 27 12.84 -3.14 21.03
N ALA A 28 14.02 -3.76 21.17
CA ALA A 28 14.37 -4.57 22.34
C ALA A 28 14.46 -3.73 23.62
N ALA A 29 15.03 -2.52 23.54
CA ALA A 29 15.11 -1.62 24.70
C ALA A 29 13.73 -1.10 25.11
N ILE A 30 12.86 -0.79 24.14
CA ILE A 30 11.47 -0.39 24.40
C ILE A 30 10.70 -1.54 25.07
N ALA A 31 10.84 -2.76 24.54
CA ALA A 31 10.24 -3.97 25.08
C ALA A 31 10.63 -4.20 26.54
N ALA A 32 11.94 -4.16 26.83
CA ALA A 32 12.47 -4.29 28.19
C ALA A 32 11.94 -3.19 29.13
N LYS A 33 11.90 -1.93 28.66
CA LYS A 33 11.47 -0.79 29.48
C LYS A 33 9.97 -0.82 29.81
N ILE A 34 9.15 -1.29 28.88
CA ILE A 34 7.69 -1.39 29.05
C ILE A 34 7.29 -2.70 29.74
N GLY A 35 8.12 -3.73 29.71
CA GLY A 35 7.78 -5.07 30.21
C GLY A 35 6.86 -5.84 29.24
N ILE A 36 7.10 -5.74 27.94
CA ILE A 36 6.38 -6.47 26.89
C ILE A 36 7.36 -7.15 25.95
N GLU A 37 6.88 -8.12 25.16
CA GLU A 37 7.70 -8.74 24.11
C GLU A 37 7.98 -7.79 22.95
N SER A 38 9.14 -7.92 22.31
CA SER A 38 9.52 -7.14 21.10
C SER A 38 8.49 -7.26 19.98
N LYS A 39 7.88 -8.44 19.78
CA LYS A 39 6.81 -8.64 18.78
C LYS A 39 5.59 -7.74 19.06
N THR A 40 5.30 -7.48 20.33
CA THR A 40 4.19 -6.63 20.76
C THR A 40 4.48 -5.17 20.45
N VAL A 41 5.74 -4.72 20.59
CA VAL A 41 6.16 -3.37 20.18
C VAL A 41 5.88 -3.16 18.69
N THR A 42 6.39 -4.05 17.84
CA THR A 42 6.17 -3.97 16.38
C THR A 42 4.68 -4.04 16.04
N ALA A 43 3.92 -4.93 16.68
CA ALA A 43 2.47 -5.03 16.45
C ALA A 43 1.72 -3.75 16.83
N LEU A 44 2.12 -3.07 17.92
CA LEU A 44 1.53 -1.79 18.31
C LEU A 44 1.84 -0.67 17.32
N GLU A 45 3.09 -0.60 16.82
CA GLU A 45 3.49 0.36 15.78
C GLU A 45 2.68 0.14 14.49
N THR A 46 2.63 -1.11 14.01
CA THR A 46 1.87 -1.47 12.80
C THR A 46 0.37 -1.25 12.97
N SER A 47 -0.21 -1.63 14.12
CA SER A 47 -1.63 -1.42 14.40
C SER A 47 -1.98 0.07 14.42
N ALA A 48 -1.12 0.91 15.00
CA ALA A 48 -1.30 2.36 15.00
C ALA A 48 -1.19 2.95 13.59
N ALA A 49 -0.22 2.51 12.79
CA ALA A 49 -0.09 2.90 11.39
C ALA A 49 -1.34 2.50 10.58
N ASN A 50 -1.84 1.27 10.76
CA ASN A 50 -3.04 0.77 10.12
C ASN A 50 -4.30 1.55 10.55
N LYS A 51 -4.43 1.90 11.82
CA LYS A 51 -5.53 2.76 12.30
C LYS A 51 -5.50 4.14 11.65
N ARG A 52 -4.32 4.73 11.47
CA ARG A 52 -4.17 6.00 10.74
C ARG A 52 -4.56 5.84 9.27
N TRP A 53 -4.11 4.77 8.62
CA TRP A 53 -4.48 4.46 7.24
C TRP A 53 -6.00 4.30 7.08
N LYS A 54 -6.67 3.57 7.98
CA LYS A 54 -8.14 3.40 7.97
C LYS A 54 -8.94 4.67 8.26
N ARG A 55 -8.33 5.65 8.93
CA ARG A 55 -8.96 6.97 9.23
C ARG A 55 -8.70 8.01 8.16
N ARG A 56 -7.81 7.72 7.21
CA ARG A 56 -7.53 8.60 6.08
C ARG A 56 -8.79 8.67 5.22
N ALA A 57 -9.11 9.86 4.71
CA ALA A 57 -10.11 9.98 3.65
C ALA A 57 -9.70 9.07 2.47
N PRO A 58 -10.63 8.29 1.90
CA PRO A 58 -10.28 7.45 0.76
C PRO A 58 -9.85 8.35 -0.40
N ARG A 59 -8.93 7.85 -1.23
CA ARG A 59 -8.53 8.57 -2.47
C ARG A 59 -9.68 8.43 -3.47
N PRO A 60 -9.84 9.37 -4.43
CA PRO A 60 -10.83 9.22 -5.49
C PRO A 60 -10.75 7.86 -6.22
N SER A 61 -9.53 7.32 -6.41
CA SER A 61 -9.35 6.00 -7.02
C SER A 61 -9.81 4.82 -6.15
N GLU A 62 -9.92 5.01 -4.83
CA GLU A 62 -10.44 4.02 -3.89
C GLU A 62 -11.98 4.11 -3.77
N GLU A 63 -12.57 5.30 -3.99
CA GLU A 63 -14.03 5.51 -3.94
C GLU A 63 -14.72 5.18 -5.27
N LEU A 64 -14.11 5.62 -6.38
CA LEU A 64 -14.69 5.53 -7.72
C LEU A 64 -14.12 4.36 -8.54
N GLY A 65 -13.11 3.67 -8.02
CA GLY A 65 -12.41 2.59 -8.71
C GLY A 65 -12.89 1.20 -8.29
N ARG A 66 -12.71 0.23 -9.19
CA ARG A 66 -12.76 -1.20 -8.87
C ARG A 66 -11.36 -1.81 -8.96
N THR A 67 -11.05 -2.75 -8.08
CA THR A 67 -9.79 -3.49 -8.14
C THR A 67 -9.84 -4.50 -9.28
N VAL A 68 -8.83 -4.46 -10.15
CA VAL A 68 -8.62 -5.43 -11.22
C VAL A 68 -7.32 -6.18 -10.92
N ILE A 69 -7.35 -7.50 -11.05
CA ILE A 69 -6.16 -8.34 -10.89
C ILE A 69 -5.39 -8.31 -12.20
N PHE A 70 -4.09 -8.02 -12.11
CA PHE A 70 -3.16 -8.09 -13.23
C PHE A 70 -2.20 -9.26 -13.04
N PRO A 71 -1.90 -10.02 -14.10
CA PRO A 71 -0.79 -10.98 -14.08
C PRO A 71 0.53 -10.29 -13.74
N VAL A 72 1.39 -11.00 -13.00
CA VAL A 72 2.65 -10.43 -12.47
C VAL A 72 3.63 -10.13 -13.62
N ASP A 73 3.72 -11.02 -14.58
CA ASP A 73 4.54 -10.90 -15.79
C ASP A 73 4.17 -9.68 -16.63
N VAL A 74 2.87 -9.36 -16.74
CA VAL A 74 2.41 -8.13 -17.41
C VAL A 74 2.90 -6.88 -16.66
N LEU A 75 2.81 -6.86 -15.33
CA LEU A 75 3.31 -5.74 -14.54
C LEU A 75 4.84 -5.60 -14.62
N ASP A 76 5.56 -6.72 -14.66
CA ASP A 76 7.01 -6.75 -14.83
C ASP A 76 7.41 -6.20 -16.20
N ALA A 77 6.69 -6.58 -17.26
CA ALA A 77 6.89 -6.04 -18.61
C ALA A 77 6.64 -4.53 -18.69
N LEU A 78 5.70 -4.00 -17.90
CA LEU A 78 5.47 -2.56 -17.78
C LEU A 78 6.58 -1.85 -17.00
N GLY A 79 7.35 -2.55 -16.17
CA GLY A 79 8.39 -2.01 -15.29
C GLY A 79 9.35 -1.03 -15.97
N PRO A 80 10.06 -1.42 -17.05
CA PRO A 80 10.96 -0.54 -17.77
C PRO A 80 10.28 0.70 -18.36
N HIS A 81 9.03 0.57 -18.81
CA HIS A 81 8.26 1.65 -19.41
C HIS A 81 7.76 2.65 -18.36
N ALA A 82 7.45 2.15 -17.16
CA ALA A 82 7.03 2.94 -16.01
C ALA A 82 8.23 3.68 -15.40
N ALA A 83 9.37 3.00 -15.27
CA ALA A 83 10.62 3.59 -14.79
C ALA A 83 11.08 4.78 -15.64
N ARG A 84 11.04 4.65 -16.97
CA ARG A 84 11.35 5.74 -17.93
C ARG A 84 10.46 6.97 -17.74
N ARG A 85 9.27 6.81 -17.15
CA ARG A 85 8.29 7.88 -16.91
C ARG A 85 8.23 8.31 -15.44
N ASN A 86 9.07 7.76 -14.58
CA ASN A 86 9.03 7.96 -13.13
C ASN A 86 7.65 7.64 -12.53
N MET A 87 7.04 6.54 -12.98
CA MET A 87 5.71 6.08 -12.55
C MET A 87 5.79 4.66 -11.97
N HIS A 88 4.86 4.33 -11.06
CA HIS A 88 4.64 2.95 -10.64
C HIS A 88 3.97 2.15 -11.77
N PRO A 89 4.29 0.86 -12.00
CA PRO A 89 3.67 0.03 -13.05
C PRO A 89 2.14 0.07 -13.04
N ASN A 90 1.50 -0.04 -11.87
CA ASN A 90 0.03 0.10 -11.74
C ASN A 90 -0.52 1.45 -12.23
N ASN A 91 0.23 2.54 -12.06
CA ASN A 91 -0.18 3.85 -12.56
C ASN A 91 -0.06 3.91 -14.08
N LEU A 92 0.97 3.27 -14.64
CA LEU A 92 1.14 3.17 -16.08
C LEU A 92 0.05 2.29 -16.71
N ALA A 93 -0.26 1.12 -16.11
CA ALA A 93 -1.34 0.26 -16.56
C ALA A 93 -2.68 1.01 -16.58
N ARG A 94 -2.98 1.75 -15.51
CA ARG A 94 -4.17 2.60 -15.44
C ARG A 94 -4.17 3.66 -16.54
N LEU A 95 -3.04 4.34 -16.75
CA LEU A 95 -2.92 5.37 -17.78
C LEU A 95 -3.18 4.79 -19.18
N ILE A 96 -2.55 3.66 -19.51
CA ILE A 96 -2.73 2.99 -20.81
C ILE A 96 -4.21 2.66 -21.03
N VAL A 97 -4.85 1.98 -20.08
CA VAL A 97 -6.26 1.59 -20.21
C VAL A 97 -7.18 2.81 -20.30
N SER A 98 -6.95 3.84 -19.48
CA SER A 98 -7.73 5.09 -19.55
C SER A 98 -7.57 5.78 -20.90
N THR A 99 -6.34 5.91 -21.41
CA THR A 99 -6.10 6.52 -22.72
C THR A 99 -6.76 5.74 -23.85
N VAL A 100 -6.67 4.40 -23.85
CA VAL A 100 -7.33 3.56 -24.86
C VAL A 100 -8.85 3.77 -24.86
N VAL A 101 -9.46 3.92 -23.68
CA VAL A 101 -10.90 4.21 -23.56
C VAL A 101 -11.22 5.64 -24.03
N ASP A 102 -10.48 6.64 -23.56
CA ASP A 102 -10.72 8.06 -23.84
C ASP A 102 -10.55 8.38 -25.33
N GLU A 103 -9.57 7.76 -25.99
CA GLU A 103 -9.28 7.92 -27.41
C GLU A 103 -10.08 6.95 -28.30
N LYS A 104 -11.01 6.17 -27.73
CA LYS A 104 -11.86 5.19 -28.45
C LYS A 104 -11.04 4.18 -29.27
N MET A 105 -9.92 3.72 -28.72
CA MET A 105 -9.00 2.78 -29.36
C MET A 105 -9.25 1.32 -28.94
N ILE A 106 -10.34 1.03 -28.22
CA ILE A 106 -10.62 -0.30 -27.69
C ILE A 106 -10.62 -1.34 -28.83
N ASP A 107 -11.46 -1.12 -29.85
CA ASP A 107 -11.61 -2.08 -30.95
C ASP A 107 -10.31 -2.21 -31.74
N ALA A 108 -9.62 -1.11 -32.03
CA ALA A 108 -8.34 -1.14 -32.74
C ALA A 108 -7.26 -1.96 -31.99
N VAL A 109 -7.19 -1.85 -30.66
CA VAL A 109 -6.24 -2.63 -29.85
C VAL A 109 -6.63 -4.10 -29.79
N LEU A 110 -7.93 -4.42 -29.80
CA LEU A 110 -8.41 -5.80 -29.81
C LEU A 110 -8.23 -6.45 -31.18
N ASP A 111 -8.49 -5.73 -32.27
CA ASP A 111 -8.29 -6.21 -33.64
C ASP A 111 -6.80 -6.56 -33.87
N ASP A 112 -5.87 -5.69 -33.43
CA ASP A 112 -4.42 -5.97 -33.49
C ASP A 112 -4.03 -7.22 -32.67
N ALA A 113 -4.79 -7.55 -31.62
CA ALA A 113 -4.54 -8.74 -30.79
C ALA A 113 -5.11 -10.02 -31.43
N ASP A 114 -6.29 -9.95 -32.03
CA ASP A 114 -6.90 -11.07 -32.76
C ASP A 114 -6.05 -11.46 -33.98
N ASP A 115 -5.43 -10.49 -34.65
CA ASP A 115 -4.46 -10.73 -35.73
C ASP A 115 -3.19 -11.45 -35.24
N LEU A 116 -2.84 -11.34 -33.94
CA LEU A 116 -1.72 -12.08 -33.32
C LEU A 116 -2.11 -13.51 -32.92
N GLU A 117 -3.39 -13.77 -32.61
CA GLU A 117 -3.92 -15.11 -32.30
C GLU A 117 -4.40 -15.89 -33.55
N GLY A 118 -4.52 -15.24 -34.71
CA GLY A 118 -4.99 -15.81 -35.98
C GLY A 118 -4.16 -16.94 -36.62
N TRP A 119 -3.24 -17.58 -35.88
CA TRP A 119 -2.49 -18.79 -36.28
C TRP A 119 -2.44 -19.81 -35.13
N ALA A 120 -3.63 -20.25 -34.66
CA ALA A 120 -3.80 -21.49 -33.90
C ALA A 120 -4.59 -22.52 -34.70
#